data_AF-A0A7S1B4S7-F1
#
_entry.id   AF-A0A7S1B4S7-F1
#
_cell.length_a   1.000
_cell.length_b   1.000
_cell.length_c   1.000
_cell.angle_alpha   90.00
_cell.angle_beta   90.00
_cell.angle_gamma   90.00
#
_symmetry.space_group_name_H-M   'P 1'
#
loop_
_entity.id
_entity.type
_entity.pdbx_description
1 polymer ?
#
loop_
_entity_poly.entity_id
_entity_poly.type
_entity_poly.pdbx_seq_one_letter_code
_entity_poly.pdbx_strand_id
1 'polypeptide(L)'
;WDGEWWVADNDMFRFPKGIIVGQRNDDCVYGNSVLSVDNDGDNCPSNNGAVTLGEDNSATGPYSVVLGGTSNVASGFGSVVLGGFDNTASDRYSVVSGGNLNAAAGLYSVISGGYQNTAVGDWSVVSGGYDNTASGKLSVVSGGSSNTAEGRSSAVSAGKSNTAKGKNSAVSGGNLNTADEENSWVAVFPFTWDGEWW
;
A
#
# COMPACT_ATOMS: atom_id res chain seq x y z
N TRP A 1 -38.79 4.07 1.52
CA TRP A 1 -37.98 2.96 2.05
C TRP A 1 -37.99 1.90 0.97
N ASP A 2 -37.05 2.00 0.04
CA ASP A 2 -37.01 1.19 -1.17
C ASP A 2 -36.49 -0.21 -0.85
N GLY A 3 -37.25 -1.22 -1.24
CA GLY A 3 -36.96 -2.65 -1.04
C GLY A 3 -35.77 -3.19 -1.83
N GLU A 4 -34.75 -2.38 -2.10
CA GLU A 4 -33.55 -2.78 -2.85
C GLU A 4 -32.39 -3.25 -1.95
N TRP A 5 -32.42 -2.92 -0.66
CA TRP A 5 -31.31 -3.20 0.26
C TRP A 5 -31.28 -4.61 0.82
N TRP A 6 -32.45 -5.25 0.95
CA TRP A 6 -32.55 -6.60 1.47
C TRP A 6 -33.69 -7.38 0.81
N VAL A 7 -33.50 -8.69 0.68
CA VAL A 7 -34.49 -9.67 0.20
C VAL A 7 -34.38 -10.90 1.10
N ALA A 8 -35.51 -11.44 1.55
CA ALA A 8 -35.55 -12.64 2.38
C ALA A 8 -36.47 -13.70 1.75
N ASP A 9 -36.05 -14.96 1.84
CA ASP A 9 -36.87 -16.14 1.52
C ASP A 9 -36.69 -17.22 2.61
N ASN A 10 -37.24 -18.42 2.39
CA ASN A 10 -37.19 -19.49 3.38
C ASN A 10 -35.77 -20.05 3.61
N ASP A 11 -34.82 -19.78 2.72
CA ASP A 11 -33.47 -20.34 2.76
C ASP A 11 -32.44 -19.30 3.20
N MET A 12 -32.62 -18.01 2.84
CA MET A 12 -31.60 -16.99 3.11
C MET A 12 -32.09 -15.54 3.18
N PHE A 13 -31.31 -14.72 3.89
CA PHE A 13 -31.34 -13.26 3.84
C PHE A 13 -30.24 -12.74 2.92
N ARG A 14 -30.60 -11.91 1.95
CA ARG A 14 -29.70 -11.33 0.96
C ARG A 14 -29.70 -9.82 1.12
N PHE A 15 -28.53 -9.20 0.98
CA PHE A 15 -28.36 -7.74 1.01
C PHE A 15 -27.71 -7.26 -0.30
N PRO A 16 -28.49 -7.07 -1.38
CA PRO A 16 -27.92 -6.75 -2.70
C PRO A 16 -27.07 -5.46 -2.71
N LYS A 17 -27.51 -4.46 -1.94
CA LYS A 17 -26.77 -3.20 -1.76
C LYS A 17 -25.62 -3.34 -0.77
N GLY A 18 -25.79 -4.11 0.30
CA GLY A 18 -24.78 -4.32 1.32
C GLY A 18 -25.32 -4.11 2.73
N ILE A 19 -24.40 -4.09 3.69
CA ILE A 19 -24.69 -3.89 5.12
C ILE A 19 -23.90 -2.68 5.61
N ILE A 20 -24.59 -1.75 6.26
CA ILE A 20 -23.97 -0.62 6.96
C ILE A 20 -24.33 -0.79 8.44
N VAL A 21 -23.32 -0.84 9.30
CA VAL A 21 -23.46 -0.89 10.75
C VAL A 21 -22.99 0.42 11.34
N GLY A 22 -23.93 1.18 11.91
CA GLY A 22 -23.71 2.51 12.47
C GLY A 22 -24.42 3.58 11.63
N GLN A 23 -23.80 4.74 11.43
CA GLN A 23 -24.40 5.84 10.68
C GLN A 23 -24.05 5.79 9.19
N ARG A 24 -24.96 6.31 8.37
CA ARG A 24 -24.75 6.45 6.93
C ARG A 24 -24.26 7.85 6.64
N ASN A 25 -23.24 7.97 5.80
CA ASN A 25 -22.78 9.24 5.27
C ASN A 25 -23.62 9.67 4.07
N ASP A 26 -24.24 10.85 4.09
CA ASP A 26 -25.01 11.33 2.93
C ASP A 26 -24.11 11.88 1.80
N ASP A 27 -22.85 12.20 2.10
CA ASP A 27 -21.86 12.65 1.11
C ASP A 27 -21.20 11.46 0.37
N CYS A 28 -21.28 10.25 0.91
CA CYS A 28 -20.80 9.04 0.23
C CYS A 28 -21.83 8.48 -0.74
N VAL A 29 -21.38 8.14 -1.96
CA VAL A 29 -22.12 7.22 -2.82
C VAL A 29 -21.83 5.81 -2.33
N TYR A 30 -22.86 5.02 -2.02
CA TYR A 30 -22.69 3.61 -1.63
C TYR A 30 -22.87 2.67 -2.84
N GLY A 31 -21.98 1.69 -2.95
CA GLY A 31 -22.00 0.69 -4.02
C GLY A 31 -23.03 -0.42 -3.83
N ASN A 32 -22.86 -1.51 -4.57
CA ASN A 32 -23.59 -2.75 -4.31
C ASN A 32 -22.71 -3.77 -3.57
N SER A 33 -23.32 -4.65 -2.80
CA SER A 33 -22.63 -5.67 -1.98
C SER A 33 -21.55 -5.09 -1.06
N VAL A 34 -21.76 -3.88 -0.53
CA VAL A 34 -20.78 -3.24 0.36
C VAL A 34 -20.89 -3.74 1.81
N LEU A 35 -19.81 -3.62 2.58
CA LEU A 35 -19.84 -3.75 4.03
C LEU A 35 -19.17 -2.53 4.66
N SER A 36 -19.93 -1.75 5.45
CA SER A 36 -19.38 -0.65 6.25
C SER A 36 -19.66 -0.87 7.73
N VAL A 37 -18.65 -0.71 8.58
CA VAL A 37 -18.81 -0.70 10.03
C VAL A 37 -18.11 0.52 10.61
N ASP A 38 -18.90 1.49 11.05
CA ASP A 38 -18.45 2.77 11.61
C ASP A 38 -19.59 3.46 12.36
N ASN A 39 -19.33 3.93 13.58
CA ASN A 39 -20.32 4.57 14.44
C ASN A 39 -20.72 5.96 13.95
N ASP A 40 -19.77 6.71 13.41
CA ASP A 40 -19.93 8.14 13.15
C ASP A 40 -20.39 8.40 11.71
N GLY A 41 -20.22 7.42 10.82
CA GLY A 41 -20.74 7.45 9.47
C GLY A 41 -19.83 8.23 8.52
N ASP A 42 -18.53 8.12 8.71
CA ASP A 42 -17.49 8.81 7.94
C ASP A 42 -16.83 7.86 6.91
N ASN A 43 -17.11 6.55 6.99
CA ASN A 43 -16.64 5.59 5.98
C ASN A 43 -17.42 5.65 4.64
N CYS A 44 -16.69 5.69 3.52
CA CYS A 44 -17.21 5.72 2.14
C CYS A 44 -16.85 4.47 1.30
N PRO A 45 -17.65 3.39 1.33
CA PRO A 45 -17.56 2.30 0.37
C PRO A 45 -18.49 2.51 -0.85
N SER A 46 -17.95 2.80 -2.04
CA SER A 46 -18.77 3.29 -3.17
C SER A 46 -18.97 2.36 -4.36
N ASN A 47 -18.09 1.39 -4.56
CA ASN A 47 -18.13 0.48 -5.70
C ASN A 47 -18.57 -0.93 -5.29
N ASN A 48 -18.74 -1.81 -6.29
CA ASN A 48 -19.19 -3.18 -6.04
C ASN A 48 -18.21 -3.94 -5.14
N GLY A 49 -18.72 -4.53 -4.05
CA GLY A 49 -17.94 -5.39 -3.15
C GLY A 49 -16.93 -4.64 -2.29
N ALA A 50 -17.09 -3.33 -2.09
CA ALA A 50 -16.20 -2.54 -1.25
C ALA A 50 -16.44 -2.81 0.25
N VAL A 51 -15.37 -2.84 1.04
CA VAL A 51 -15.44 -3.03 2.51
C VAL A 51 -14.69 -1.90 3.20
N THR A 52 -15.30 -1.29 4.22
CA THR A 52 -14.70 -0.25 5.07
C THR A 52 -15.03 -0.51 6.53
N LEU A 53 -14.00 -0.63 7.37
CA LEU A 53 -14.12 -0.69 8.83
C LEU A 53 -13.27 0.43 9.43
N GLY A 54 -13.56 0.85 10.66
CA GLY A 54 -12.83 1.94 11.33
C GLY A 54 -13.49 3.29 11.08
N GLU A 55 -12.70 4.37 11.12
CA GLU A 55 -13.17 5.76 11.05
C GLU A 55 -12.63 6.46 9.79
N ASP A 56 -13.44 7.26 9.10
CA ASP A 56 -12.99 8.09 7.96
C ASP A 56 -12.25 7.33 6.85
N ASN A 57 -12.64 6.08 6.57
CA ASN A 57 -11.99 5.25 5.55
C ASN A 57 -12.77 5.25 4.22
N SER A 58 -12.04 5.26 3.11
CA SER A 58 -12.60 5.33 1.77
C SER A 58 -12.20 4.11 0.94
N ALA A 59 -13.16 3.26 0.59
CA ALA A 59 -12.97 2.13 -0.32
C ALA A 59 -13.77 2.36 -1.61
N THR A 60 -13.14 3.01 -2.58
CA THR A 60 -13.80 3.53 -3.78
C THR A 60 -13.45 2.76 -5.05
N GLY A 61 -12.56 1.78 -4.99
CA GLY A 61 -12.31 0.86 -6.10
C GLY A 61 -13.32 -0.30 -6.14
N PRO A 62 -13.58 -0.91 -7.30
CA PRO A 62 -14.31 -2.19 -7.33
C PRO A 62 -13.53 -3.24 -6.55
N TYR A 63 -14.21 -3.92 -5.62
CA TYR A 63 -13.63 -4.92 -4.71
C TYR A 63 -12.51 -4.40 -3.80
N SER A 64 -12.41 -3.08 -3.60
CA SER A 64 -11.40 -2.50 -2.70
C SER A 64 -11.76 -2.70 -1.23
N VAL A 65 -10.75 -2.83 -0.37
CA VAL A 65 -10.95 -3.16 1.04
C VAL A 65 -10.11 -2.25 1.93
N VAL A 66 -10.76 -1.64 2.93
CA VAL A 66 -10.10 -1.05 4.10
C VAL A 66 -10.60 -1.76 5.35
N LEU A 67 -9.72 -2.49 6.04
CA LEU A 67 -10.11 -3.35 7.19
C LEU A 67 -10.08 -2.65 8.55
N GLY A 68 -9.71 -1.38 8.64
CA GLY A 68 -9.68 -0.65 9.90
C GLY A 68 -8.84 0.62 9.82
N GLY A 69 -8.55 1.17 11.00
CA GLY A 69 -7.73 2.38 11.12
C GLY A 69 -8.52 3.66 10.85
N THR A 70 -7.78 4.73 10.58
CA THR A 70 -8.35 6.07 10.38
C THR A 70 -7.81 6.71 9.09
N SER A 71 -8.67 7.36 8.32
CA SER A 71 -8.29 8.14 7.13
C SER A 71 -7.58 7.35 6.04
N ASN A 72 -7.82 6.04 5.89
CA ASN A 72 -7.19 5.24 4.84
C ASN A 72 -8.01 5.22 3.54
N VAL A 73 -7.32 5.14 2.40
CA VAL A 73 -7.92 5.17 1.06
C VAL A 73 -7.51 3.94 0.25
N ALA A 74 -8.48 3.14 -0.18
CA ALA A 74 -8.32 2.09 -1.17
C ALA A 74 -9.17 2.42 -2.41
N SER A 75 -8.56 2.96 -3.47
CA SER A 75 -9.28 3.47 -4.65
C SER A 75 -9.04 2.69 -5.95
N GLY A 76 -8.08 1.77 -5.95
CA GLY A 76 -7.78 0.90 -7.08
C GLY A 76 -8.69 -0.34 -7.15
N PHE A 77 -8.81 -0.94 -8.34
CA PHE A 77 -9.51 -2.23 -8.49
C PHE A 77 -8.84 -3.30 -7.62
N GLY A 78 -9.58 -3.89 -6.68
CA GLY A 78 -9.07 -4.90 -5.76
C GLY A 78 -7.91 -4.42 -4.89
N SER A 79 -7.75 -3.10 -4.68
CA SER A 79 -6.71 -2.57 -3.80
C SER A 79 -7.09 -2.78 -2.33
N VAL A 80 -6.08 -2.89 -1.48
CA VAL A 80 -6.28 -3.24 -0.06
C VAL A 80 -5.44 -2.36 0.83
N VAL A 81 -6.09 -1.80 1.86
CA VAL A 81 -5.41 -1.27 3.04
C VAL A 81 -5.87 -2.05 4.27
N LEU A 82 -4.97 -2.72 4.97
CA LEU A 82 -5.39 -3.51 6.14
C LEU A 82 -5.68 -2.66 7.38
N GLY A 83 -5.15 -1.44 7.45
CA GLY A 83 -5.44 -0.48 8.51
C GLY A 83 -4.35 0.57 8.68
N GLY A 84 -4.22 1.14 9.87
CA GLY A 84 -3.26 2.21 10.18
C GLY A 84 -3.86 3.61 10.05
N PHE A 85 -3.02 4.62 9.86
CA PHE A 85 -3.46 6.01 9.75
C PHE A 85 -2.99 6.62 8.42
N ASP A 86 -3.90 7.16 7.63
CA ASP A 86 -3.56 7.91 6.41
C ASP A 86 -2.72 7.12 5.39
N ASN A 87 -3.11 5.88 5.09
CA ASN A 87 -2.48 5.07 4.05
C ASN A 87 -3.33 5.06 2.77
N THR A 88 -2.67 5.04 1.61
CA THR A 88 -3.33 5.05 0.29
C THR A 88 -2.87 3.88 -0.58
N ALA A 89 -3.82 3.09 -1.08
CA ALA A 89 -3.64 2.06 -2.11
C ALA A 89 -4.50 2.39 -3.34
N SER A 90 -3.91 3.03 -4.36
CA SER A 90 -4.67 3.73 -5.42
C SER A 90 -4.65 3.10 -6.81
N ASP A 91 -3.75 2.15 -7.12
CA ASP A 91 -3.77 1.41 -8.39
C ASP A 91 -4.33 0.00 -8.19
N ARG A 92 -4.58 -0.69 -9.29
CA ARG A 92 -5.15 -2.04 -9.31
C ARG A 92 -4.24 -3.00 -8.57
N TYR A 93 -4.85 -3.75 -7.66
CA TYR A 93 -4.17 -4.74 -6.82
C TYR A 93 -3.02 -4.19 -5.99
N SER A 94 -2.96 -2.87 -5.76
CA SER A 94 -1.98 -2.32 -4.83
C SER A 94 -2.37 -2.63 -3.38
N VAL A 95 -1.38 -2.81 -2.52
CA VAL A 95 -1.59 -3.23 -1.14
C VAL A 95 -0.76 -2.37 -0.19
N VAL A 96 -1.40 -1.87 0.86
CA VAL A 96 -0.73 -1.35 2.06
C VAL A 96 -1.16 -2.17 3.26
N SER A 97 -0.23 -2.91 3.88
CA SER A 97 -0.57 -3.76 5.03
C SER A 97 -0.77 -2.98 6.34
N GLY A 98 -0.41 -1.70 6.39
CA GLY A 98 -0.64 -0.83 7.54
C GLY A 98 0.39 0.27 7.67
N GLY A 99 0.57 0.80 8.88
CA GLY A 99 1.52 1.88 9.16
C GLY A 99 0.88 3.27 9.06
N ASN A 100 1.69 4.27 8.71
CA ASN A 100 1.22 5.63 8.57
C ASN A 100 1.80 6.34 7.33
N LEU A 101 0.96 7.12 6.63
CA LEU A 101 1.38 7.93 5.49
C LEU A 101 2.01 7.12 4.33
N ASN A 102 1.65 5.85 4.16
CA ASN A 102 2.19 5.04 3.07
C ASN A 102 1.34 5.14 1.79
N ALA A 103 1.97 5.20 0.62
CA ALA A 103 1.29 5.33 -0.68
C ALA A 103 1.73 4.26 -1.69
N ALA A 104 0.87 3.27 -1.93
CA ALA A 104 1.03 2.23 -2.96
C ALA A 104 0.19 2.55 -4.20
N ALA A 105 0.83 3.10 -5.23
CA ALA A 105 0.18 3.67 -6.41
C ALA A 105 0.66 3.08 -7.75
N GLY A 106 1.40 1.98 -7.74
CA GLY A 106 1.74 1.22 -8.95
C GLY A 106 0.86 -0.03 -9.09
N LEU A 107 0.68 -0.52 -10.32
CA LEU A 107 -0.03 -1.77 -10.57
C LEU A 107 0.66 -2.92 -9.81
N TYR A 108 -0.06 -3.66 -8.95
CA TYR A 108 0.51 -4.69 -8.06
C TYR A 108 1.61 -4.18 -7.10
N SER A 109 1.68 -2.88 -6.81
CA SER A 109 2.66 -2.36 -5.85
C SER A 109 2.31 -2.76 -4.41
N VAL A 110 3.32 -3.04 -3.58
CA VAL A 110 3.11 -3.48 -2.20
C VAL A 110 3.93 -2.63 -1.23
N ILE A 111 3.28 -2.17 -0.15
CA ILE A 111 3.94 -1.63 1.03
C ILE A 111 3.52 -2.46 2.25
N SER A 112 4.48 -3.14 2.88
CA SER A 112 4.16 -4.00 4.04
C SER A 112 3.95 -3.23 5.35
N GLY A 113 4.28 -1.94 5.40
CA GLY A 113 4.05 -1.08 6.56
C GLY A 113 5.07 0.06 6.67
N GLY A 114 5.24 0.60 7.87
CA GLY A 114 6.20 1.67 8.16
C GLY A 114 5.58 3.06 8.11
N TYR A 115 6.43 4.09 7.96
CA TYR A 115 6.03 5.49 7.93
C TYR A 115 6.50 6.16 6.63
N GLN A 116 5.59 6.83 5.93
CA GLN A 116 5.89 7.67 4.75
C GLN A 116 6.55 6.92 3.58
N ASN A 117 6.26 5.63 3.39
CA ASN A 117 6.82 4.89 2.26
C ASN A 117 5.99 5.08 0.99
N THR A 118 6.64 5.04 -0.18
CA THR A 118 6.02 5.26 -1.48
C THR A 118 6.41 4.15 -2.45
N ALA A 119 5.43 3.46 -3.04
CA ALA A 119 5.63 2.42 -4.05
C ALA A 119 4.80 2.78 -5.29
N VAL A 120 5.43 3.40 -6.29
CA VAL A 120 4.74 3.97 -7.48
C VAL A 120 5.10 3.24 -8.77
N GLY A 121 6.13 2.41 -8.77
CA GLY A 121 6.45 1.57 -9.91
C GLY A 121 5.51 0.36 -10.02
N ASP A 122 5.17 -0.07 -11.24
CA ASP A 122 4.43 -1.33 -11.39
C ASP A 122 5.24 -2.50 -10.81
N TRP A 123 4.58 -3.39 -10.06
CA TRP A 123 5.19 -4.50 -9.32
C TRP A 123 6.31 -4.06 -8.36
N SER A 124 6.31 -2.79 -7.93
CA SER A 124 7.29 -2.28 -6.97
C SER A 124 6.95 -2.74 -5.55
N VAL A 125 7.97 -2.88 -4.71
CA VAL A 125 7.81 -3.31 -3.32
C VAL A 125 8.61 -2.43 -2.38
N VAL A 126 7.95 -1.95 -1.33
CA VAL A 126 8.61 -1.42 -0.13
C VAL A 126 8.24 -2.29 1.06
N SER A 127 9.18 -3.06 1.58
CA SER A 127 8.89 -3.97 2.69
C SER A 127 8.69 -3.26 4.04
N GLY A 128 8.99 -1.96 4.13
CA GLY A 128 8.72 -1.12 5.29
C GLY A 128 9.78 -0.05 5.52
N GLY A 129 9.89 0.44 6.76
CA GLY A 129 10.86 1.45 7.15
C GLY A 129 10.28 2.87 7.15
N TYR A 130 11.15 3.86 7.01
CA TYR A 130 10.82 5.29 7.05
C TYR A 130 11.18 5.94 5.72
N ASP A 131 10.22 6.59 5.06
CA ASP A 131 10.47 7.47 3.91
C ASP A 131 11.16 6.77 2.70
N ASN A 132 10.90 5.48 2.49
CA ASN A 132 11.49 4.76 1.36
C ASN A 132 10.63 4.88 0.09
N THR A 133 11.28 4.95 -1.08
CA THR A 133 10.60 5.09 -2.37
C THR A 133 11.02 4.00 -3.37
N ALA A 134 10.06 3.23 -3.89
CA ALA A 134 10.26 2.31 -5.01
C ALA A 134 9.46 2.81 -6.23
N SER A 135 10.13 3.50 -7.17
CA SER A 135 9.49 4.14 -8.32
C SER A 135 9.75 3.45 -9.66
N GLY A 136 10.78 2.61 -9.75
CA GLY A 136 11.04 1.78 -10.92
C GLY A 136 10.06 0.60 -11.05
N LYS A 137 9.73 0.22 -12.29
CA LYS A 137 9.01 -1.04 -12.54
C LYS A 137 9.82 -2.22 -12.00
N LEU A 138 9.19 -3.10 -11.22
CA LEU A 138 9.84 -4.23 -10.52
C LEU A 138 10.93 -3.79 -9.52
N SER A 139 10.95 -2.53 -9.08
CA SER A 139 11.95 -2.08 -8.13
C SER A 139 11.61 -2.47 -6.70
N VAL A 140 12.63 -2.65 -5.86
CA VAL A 140 12.46 -3.12 -4.48
C VAL A 140 13.27 -2.26 -3.52
N VAL A 141 12.63 -1.84 -2.43
CA VAL A 141 13.31 -1.35 -1.24
C VAL A 141 12.92 -2.24 -0.06
N SER A 142 13.85 -3.05 0.44
CA SER A 142 13.52 -4.00 1.51
C SER A 142 13.42 -3.36 2.90
N GLY A 143 13.79 -2.08 3.05
CA GLY A 143 13.59 -1.30 4.27
C GLY A 143 14.63 -0.20 4.48
N GLY A 144 14.78 0.24 5.72
CA GLY A 144 15.71 1.31 6.10
C GLY A 144 15.05 2.69 6.12
N SER A 145 15.84 3.74 5.90
CA SER A 145 15.39 5.13 5.95
C SER A 145 15.78 5.89 4.68
N SER A 146 14.82 6.54 4.03
CA SER A 146 15.06 7.43 2.89
C SER A 146 15.81 6.77 1.72
N ASN A 147 15.58 5.48 1.48
CA ASN A 147 16.17 4.75 0.36
C ASN A 147 15.29 4.85 -0.88
N THR A 148 15.89 4.94 -2.06
CA THR A 148 15.17 5.10 -3.33
C THR A 148 15.61 4.09 -4.40
N ALA A 149 14.67 3.36 -4.99
CA ALA A 149 14.89 2.44 -6.11
C ALA A 149 14.09 2.91 -7.35
N GLU A 150 14.77 3.63 -8.26
CA GLU A 150 14.16 4.32 -9.42
C GLU A 150 14.29 3.53 -10.73
N GLY A 151 15.38 2.78 -10.88
CA GLY A 151 15.62 1.98 -12.07
C GLY A 151 14.64 0.83 -12.24
N ARG A 152 14.33 0.46 -13.49
CA ARG A 152 13.60 -0.80 -13.75
C ARG A 152 14.39 -1.97 -13.17
N SER A 153 13.73 -2.80 -12.36
CA SER A 153 14.35 -3.94 -11.68
C SER A 153 15.52 -3.55 -10.78
N SER A 154 15.55 -2.31 -10.27
CA SER A 154 16.57 -1.89 -9.32
C SER A 154 16.22 -2.28 -7.88
N ALA A 155 17.23 -2.38 -7.02
CA ALA A 155 17.03 -2.80 -5.64
C ALA A 155 17.89 -2.01 -4.65
N VAL A 156 17.30 -1.67 -3.50
CA VAL A 156 18.03 -1.22 -2.31
C VAL A 156 17.67 -2.15 -1.16
N SER A 157 18.65 -2.90 -0.66
CA SER A 157 18.38 -3.89 0.39
C SER A 157 18.05 -3.27 1.74
N ALA A 158 18.78 -2.22 2.17
CA ALA A 158 18.57 -1.57 3.46
C ALA A 158 19.40 -0.27 3.56
N GLY A 159 19.57 0.24 4.78
CA GLY A 159 20.48 1.34 5.10
C GLY A 159 19.77 2.69 5.13
N LYS A 160 20.53 3.76 4.93
CA LYS A 160 20.03 5.13 4.94
C LYS A 160 20.42 5.88 3.68
N SER A 161 19.47 6.58 3.05
CA SER A 161 19.76 7.50 1.95
C SER A 161 20.51 6.87 0.76
N ASN A 162 20.25 5.59 0.46
CA ASN A 162 20.83 4.90 -0.68
C ASN A 162 19.92 5.03 -1.91
N THR A 163 20.51 5.12 -3.11
CA THR A 163 19.76 5.29 -4.36
C THR A 163 20.21 4.31 -5.45
N ALA A 164 19.27 3.59 -6.07
CA ALA A 164 19.50 2.70 -7.21
C ALA A 164 18.73 3.19 -8.44
N LYS A 165 19.39 3.96 -9.33
CA LYS A 165 18.75 4.60 -10.51
C LYS A 165 18.90 3.83 -11.80
N GLY A 166 20.03 3.14 -11.98
CA GLY A 166 20.28 2.33 -13.18
C GLY A 166 19.28 1.18 -13.32
N LYS A 167 18.95 0.82 -14.57
CA LYS A 167 18.21 -0.42 -14.83
C LYS A 167 19.03 -1.61 -14.32
N ASN A 168 18.38 -2.54 -13.64
CA ASN A 168 19.01 -3.68 -12.96
C ASN A 168 20.09 -3.28 -11.94
N SER A 169 20.12 -2.04 -11.45
CA SER A 169 21.13 -1.61 -10.49
C SER A 169 20.78 -2.04 -9.07
N ALA A 170 21.78 -2.19 -8.20
CA ALA A 170 21.57 -2.59 -6.83
C ALA A 170 22.49 -1.87 -5.83
N VAL A 171 21.95 -1.58 -4.65
CA VAL A 171 22.71 -1.13 -3.48
C VAL A 171 22.48 -2.10 -2.32
N SER A 172 23.54 -2.71 -1.81
CA SER A 172 23.44 -3.72 -0.76
C SER A 172 23.09 -3.15 0.62
N GLY A 173 23.27 -1.86 0.84
CA GLY A 173 23.02 -1.19 2.12
C GLY A 173 23.94 0.01 2.34
N GLY A 174 24.22 0.31 3.61
CA GLY A 174 25.10 1.41 4.01
C GLY A 174 24.41 2.77 4.09
N ASN A 175 25.17 3.85 3.94
CA ASN A 175 24.67 5.22 4.02
C ASN A 175 25.17 6.03 2.81
N LEU A 176 24.26 6.72 2.11
CA LEU A 176 24.57 7.64 1.00
C LEU A 176 25.26 6.98 -0.22
N ASN A 177 24.91 5.73 -0.54
CA ASN A 177 25.42 5.06 -1.74
C ASN A 177 24.52 5.28 -2.95
N THR A 178 25.10 5.33 -4.14
CA THR A 178 24.36 5.54 -5.39
C THR A 178 24.83 4.59 -6.50
N ALA A 179 23.89 3.86 -7.10
CA ALA A 179 24.11 2.97 -8.26
C ALA A 179 23.35 3.50 -9.49
N ASP A 180 24.01 4.33 -10.31
CA ASP A 180 23.39 5.12 -11.38
C ASP A 180 23.44 4.47 -12.78
N GLU A 181 24.41 3.57 -13.02
CA GLU A 181 24.63 2.93 -14.34
C GLU A 181 23.78 1.65 -14.51
N GLU A 182 23.47 1.27 -15.75
CA GLU A 182 22.78 -0.01 -16.04
C GLU A 182 23.63 -1.19 -15.58
N ASN A 183 23.01 -2.14 -14.86
CA ASN A 183 23.64 -3.30 -14.23
C ASN A 183 24.71 -2.97 -13.17
N SER A 184 24.74 -1.74 -12.64
CA SER A 184 25.70 -1.38 -11.59
C SER A 184 25.33 -1.95 -10.22
N TRP A 185 26.35 -2.26 -9.41
CA TRP A 185 26.15 -2.71 -8.04
C TRP A 185 27.09 -1.97 -7.09
N VAL A 186 26.54 -1.46 -5.99
CA VAL A 186 27.31 -0.90 -4.88
C VAL A 186 27.16 -1.80 -3.66
N ALA A 187 28.29 -2.33 -3.21
CA ALA A 187 28.40 -3.14 -2.01
C ALA A 187 29.05 -2.34 -0.89
N VAL A 188 28.50 -2.40 0.32
CA VAL A 188 29.19 -1.94 1.53
C VAL A 188 29.55 -3.15 2.37
N PHE A 189 30.86 -3.42 2.47
CA PHE A 189 31.38 -4.47 3.33
C PHE A 189 31.79 -3.88 4.68
N PRO A 190 31.36 -4.46 5.82
CA PRO A 190 32.04 -4.25 7.08
C PRO A 190 33.33 -5.08 7.07
N PHE A 191 34.31 -4.72 6.24
CA PHE A 191 35.62 -5.34 6.27
C PHE A 191 36.69 -4.28 6.42
N THR A 192 37.10 -4.04 7.67
CA THR A 192 38.43 -3.52 7.95
C THR A 192 39.37 -4.71 7.87
N TRP A 193 40.17 -4.79 6.81
CA TRP A 193 41.30 -5.70 6.77
C TRP A 193 42.23 -5.35 7.94
N ASP A 194 42.42 -6.30 8.87
CA ASP A 194 43.25 -6.18 10.08
C ASP A 194 44.75 -6.42 9.84
N GLY A 195 45.17 -6.55 8.59
CA GLY A 195 46.57 -6.60 8.18
C GLY A 195 47.28 -7.95 8.32
N GLU A 196 46.63 -9.02 8.79
CA GLU A 196 47.33 -10.30 8.98
C GLU A 196 47.01 -11.34 7.91
N TRP A 197 48.03 -11.68 7.11
CA TRP A 197 48.10 -12.95 6.40
C TRP A 197 48.90 -13.92 7.28
N TRP A 198 48.30 -15.05 7.66
CA TRP A 198 49.05 -16.19 8.21
C TRP A 198 49.66 -17.03 7.09
#